data_AF-A0A6S6U0W2-F1
#
_entry.id   AF-A0A6S6U0W2-F1
#
_cell.length_a   1.000
_cell.length_b   1.000
_cell.length_c   1.000
_cell.angle_alpha   90.00
_cell.angle_beta   90.00
_cell.angle_gamma   90.00
#
_symmetry.space_group_name_H-M   'P 1'
#
loop_
_entity.id
_entity.type
_entity.pdbx_description
1 polymer ?
#
loop_
_entity_poly.entity_id
_entity_poly.type
_entity_poly.pdbx_seq_one_letter_code
_entity_poly.pdbx_strand_id
1 'polypeptide(L)'
;MKWFLCFLVKKLKPRRSSEANPTKYYYNINALKYPIMQIVTKIKTLAFFLCTTISICISSCQESKKITATQNNSPSILSSEYYMQFKTPELRLAQLMCGTFSCYSKKTNNLFAVNNGKDSIIAFTVLVGDPNINGTWVYKESVMSHFPEKPLFQLFQQIKQESPDSLTIYEYKPKDKENSYRGYQRKKTRPIDIADLVSTNCVVGVRKSTQTRFLSSVDMCERKAADKSQWTELKASYDPKGINLQLRVYSGPDKTVASMITDSWIFFRRLE
;
A
#
# COMPACT_ATOMS: atom_id res chain seq x y z
N MET A 1 -19.22 14.27 21.33
CA MET A 1 -18.17 14.62 22.30
C MET A 1 -17.27 15.67 21.65
N LYS A 2 -17.48 16.94 22.01
CA LYS A 2 -16.60 18.08 21.67
C LYS A 2 -15.52 18.19 22.75
N TRP A 3 -14.56 19.11 22.54
CA TRP A 3 -13.47 19.56 23.42
C TRP A 3 -12.13 18.83 23.11
N PHE A 4 -10.97 19.47 22.90
CA PHE A 4 -10.53 20.85 23.15
C PHE A 4 -9.26 21.18 22.33
N LEU A 5 -9.08 22.44 21.96
CA LEU A 5 -7.89 23.05 21.35
C LEU A 5 -7.43 24.22 22.27
N CYS A 6 -6.14 24.56 22.21
CA CYS A 6 -5.40 25.61 22.96
C CYS A 6 -4.97 25.23 24.40
N PHE A 7 -3.81 25.63 24.96
CA PHE A 7 -2.97 26.84 24.83
C PHE A 7 -1.54 26.54 25.37
N LEU A 8 -0.50 27.30 24.92
CA LEU A 8 0.63 27.87 25.70
C LEU A 8 1.76 28.35 24.74
N VAL A 9 1.72 29.55 24.18
CA VAL A 9 2.25 30.85 24.70
C VAL A 9 3.53 30.74 25.55
N LYS A 10 4.64 31.11 24.92
CA LYS A 10 5.96 31.38 25.53
C LYS A 10 5.91 32.64 26.42
N LYS A 11 6.34 32.49 27.68
CA LYS A 11 6.74 33.58 28.59
C LYS A 11 8.04 34.23 28.11
N LEU A 12 8.06 35.55 27.96
CA LEU A 12 9.29 36.35 27.96
C LEU A 12 9.31 37.29 29.17
N LYS A 13 10.45 37.31 29.85
CA LYS A 13 10.81 38.11 31.02
C LYS A 13 10.91 39.60 30.65
N PRO A 14 10.48 40.55 31.52
CA PRO A 14 10.78 41.96 31.33
C PRO A 14 12.17 42.31 31.88
N ARG A 15 12.93 43.10 31.12
CA ARG A 15 14.21 43.70 31.49
C ARG A 15 13.94 45.14 31.93
N ARG A 16 14.29 45.50 33.17
CA ARG A 16 14.32 46.88 33.67
C ARG A 16 15.34 47.70 32.88
N SER A 17 14.97 48.91 32.47
CA SER A 17 15.92 50.00 32.22
C SER A 17 15.44 51.28 32.87
N SER A 18 16.43 52.04 33.28
CA SER A 18 16.49 53.25 34.08
C SER A 18 15.70 54.45 33.58
N GLU A 19 15.41 55.32 34.55
CA GLU A 19 14.88 56.68 34.48
C GLU A 19 15.55 57.57 33.42
N ALA A 20 14.73 58.39 32.75
CA ALA A 20 15.17 59.60 32.05
C ALA A 20 14.10 60.70 32.18
N ASN A 21 14.58 61.91 32.47
CA ASN A 21 13.88 63.16 32.72
C ASN A 21 12.95 63.61 31.56
N PRO A 22 11.81 64.29 31.85
CA PRO A 22 10.92 64.79 30.81
C PRO A 22 11.27 66.24 30.42
N THR A 23 11.91 66.42 29.26
CA THR A 23 11.89 67.70 28.55
C THR A 23 10.68 67.75 27.62
N LYS A 24 9.80 68.73 27.86
CA LYS A 24 8.61 69.01 27.05
C LYS A 24 9.01 69.45 25.64
N TYR A 25 8.73 68.63 24.65
CA TYR A 25 8.70 69.01 23.24
C TYR A 25 7.25 69.20 22.79
N TYR A 26 6.89 70.43 22.41
CA TYR A 26 5.65 70.72 21.71
C TYR A 26 5.78 70.23 20.27
N TYR A 27 5.21 69.07 19.96
CA TYR A 27 5.10 68.58 18.59
C TYR A 27 3.91 69.22 17.88
N ASN A 28 4.18 69.87 16.75
CA ASN A 28 3.20 70.43 15.84
C ASN A 28 2.45 69.29 15.11
N ILE A 29 1.19 69.08 15.50
CA ILE A 29 0.33 67.95 15.12
C ILE A 29 -0.05 67.97 13.62
N ASN A 30 0.21 69.07 12.91
CA ASN A 30 -0.12 69.22 11.50
C ASN A 30 0.88 68.56 10.53
N ALA A 31 2.07 68.15 11.00
CA ALA A 31 3.10 67.51 10.15
C ALA A 31 2.90 65.99 9.96
N LEU A 32 1.99 65.36 10.70
CA LEU A 32 1.75 63.90 10.67
C LEU A 32 0.58 63.45 9.78
N LYS A 33 -0.18 64.39 9.20
CA LYS A 33 -1.35 64.04 8.35
C LYS A 33 -0.99 63.51 6.97
N TYR A 34 0.16 63.93 6.40
CA TYR A 34 0.58 63.50 5.07
C TYR A 34 1.10 62.05 4.96
N PRO A 35 1.93 61.52 5.88
CA PRO A 35 2.43 60.14 5.74
C PRO A 35 1.35 59.08 6.01
N ILE A 36 0.37 59.35 6.88
CA ILE A 36 -0.70 58.41 7.21
C ILE A 36 -1.64 58.21 6.00
N MET A 37 -1.91 59.27 5.25
CA MET A 37 -2.80 59.20 4.09
C MET A 37 -2.21 58.37 2.94
N GLN A 38 -0.88 58.36 2.77
CA GLN A 38 -0.20 57.52 1.76
C GLN A 38 -0.12 56.03 2.13
N ILE A 39 -0.11 55.69 3.42
CA ILE A 39 -0.10 54.30 3.86
C ILE A 39 -1.48 53.67 3.64
N VAL A 40 -2.56 54.41 3.91
CA VAL A 40 -3.94 53.91 3.74
C VAL A 40 -4.27 53.66 2.26
N THR A 41 -3.78 54.47 1.33
CA THR A 41 -3.96 54.24 -0.12
C THR A 41 -3.18 53.03 -0.63
N LYS A 42 -1.96 52.77 -0.14
CA LYS A 42 -1.17 51.58 -0.50
C LYS A 42 -1.78 50.27 0.02
N ILE A 43 -2.41 50.28 1.20
CA ILE A 43 -3.09 49.10 1.74
C ILE A 43 -4.35 48.77 0.91
N LYS A 44 -5.09 49.79 0.47
CA LYS A 44 -6.29 49.59 -0.36
C LYS A 44 -5.96 49.03 -1.75
N THR A 45 -4.88 49.48 -2.39
CA THR A 45 -4.47 48.94 -3.69
C THR A 45 -3.94 47.51 -3.60
N LEU A 46 -3.22 47.16 -2.51
CA LEU A 46 -2.75 45.78 -2.29
C LEU A 46 -3.91 44.80 -2.07
N ALA A 47 -4.93 45.20 -1.31
CA ALA A 47 -6.12 44.37 -1.07
C ALA A 47 -6.93 44.14 -2.36
N PHE A 48 -6.99 45.14 -3.24
CA PHE A 48 -7.67 45.02 -4.53
C PHE A 48 -6.95 44.05 -5.49
N PHE A 49 -5.62 44.09 -5.55
CA PHE A 49 -4.81 43.15 -6.34
C PHE A 49 -4.85 41.69 -5.80
N LEU A 50 -4.98 41.51 -4.48
CA LEU A 50 -5.11 40.17 -3.90
C LEU A 50 -6.49 39.54 -4.18
N CYS A 51 -7.56 40.33 -4.24
CA CYS A 51 -8.90 39.80 -4.56
C CYS A 51 -9.08 39.44 -6.04
N THR A 52 -8.45 40.17 -6.96
CA THR A 52 -8.56 39.89 -8.40
C THR A 52 -7.80 38.62 -8.82
N THR A 53 -6.66 38.33 -8.19
CA THR A 53 -5.89 37.09 -8.45
C THR A 53 -6.62 35.84 -7.97
N ILE A 54 -7.34 35.90 -6.84
CA ILE A 54 -8.14 34.77 -6.33
C ILE A 54 -9.34 34.46 -7.24
N SER A 55 -9.98 35.45 -7.85
CA SER A 55 -11.15 35.22 -8.73
C SER A 55 -10.78 34.56 -10.07
N ILE A 56 -9.58 34.80 -10.60
CA ILE A 56 -9.12 34.19 -11.86
C ILE A 56 -8.81 32.69 -11.67
N CYS A 57 -8.36 32.29 -10.47
CA CYS A 57 -8.10 30.88 -10.15
C CYS A 57 -9.39 30.04 -9.99
N ILE A 58 -10.54 30.64 -9.70
CA ILE A 58 -11.80 29.89 -9.52
C ILE A 58 -12.52 29.69 -10.87
N SER A 59 -12.25 30.55 -11.86
CA SER A 59 -12.93 30.53 -13.16
C SER A 59 -12.27 29.61 -14.20
N SER A 60 -11.08 29.08 -13.92
CA SER A 60 -10.30 28.23 -14.85
C SER A 60 -10.50 26.72 -14.64
N CYS A 61 -11.50 26.31 -13.84
CA CYS A 61 -11.77 24.89 -13.53
C CYS A 61 -13.22 24.45 -13.80
N GLN A 62 -13.90 25.04 -14.78
CA GLN A 62 -15.20 24.52 -15.26
C GLN A 62 -15.19 24.28 -16.76
N GLU A 63 -14.30 23.40 -17.21
CA GLU A 63 -14.54 22.67 -18.45
C GLU A 63 -15.59 21.58 -18.13
N SER A 64 -16.86 21.99 -18.19
CA SER A 64 -18.01 21.09 -18.03
C SER A 64 -18.05 20.13 -19.22
N LYS A 65 -17.31 19.02 -19.11
CA LYS A 65 -17.53 17.85 -19.95
C LYS A 65 -19.00 17.46 -19.81
N LYS A 66 -19.74 17.58 -20.92
CA LYS A 66 -21.06 16.95 -21.08
C LYS A 66 -20.91 15.47 -20.73
N ILE A 67 -21.41 15.08 -19.57
CA ILE A 67 -21.54 13.69 -19.16
C ILE A 67 -22.69 13.14 -19.98
N THR A 68 -22.38 12.63 -21.17
CA THR A 68 -23.20 11.61 -21.80
C THR A 68 -23.26 10.47 -20.79
N ALA A 69 -24.46 10.11 -20.35
CA ALA A 69 -24.71 8.99 -19.47
C ALA A 69 -24.31 7.68 -20.18
N THR A 70 -23.01 7.39 -20.19
CA THR A 70 -22.47 6.10 -20.58
C THR A 70 -22.77 5.16 -19.44
N GLN A 71 -23.44 4.04 -19.77
CA GLN A 71 -23.78 2.93 -18.89
C GLN A 71 -22.71 2.67 -17.82
N ASN A 72 -23.17 2.33 -16.61
CA ASN A 72 -22.41 1.87 -15.45
C ASN A 72 -21.59 0.59 -15.75
N ASN A 73 -20.67 0.65 -16.70
CA ASN A 73 -19.73 -0.42 -16.99
C ASN A 73 -18.57 -0.27 -16.01
N SER A 74 -18.75 -0.81 -14.80
CA SER A 74 -17.64 -1.08 -13.91
C SER A 74 -16.56 -1.84 -14.71
N PRO A 75 -15.31 -1.35 -14.76
CA PRO A 75 -14.26 -2.02 -15.51
C PRO A 75 -14.07 -3.43 -14.95
N SER A 76 -13.92 -4.42 -15.85
CA SER A 76 -13.70 -5.82 -15.46
C SER A 76 -12.49 -5.94 -14.54
N ILE A 77 -12.55 -6.83 -13.54
CA ILE A 77 -11.41 -7.11 -12.63
C ILE A 77 -10.17 -7.64 -13.37
N LEU A 78 -10.32 -8.09 -14.62
CA LEU A 78 -9.21 -8.52 -15.49
C LEU A 78 -8.63 -7.38 -16.34
N SER A 79 -9.23 -6.19 -16.29
CA SER A 79 -8.81 -5.01 -17.05
C SER A 79 -7.77 -4.21 -16.26
N SER A 80 -6.89 -3.48 -16.97
CA SER A 80 -5.93 -2.59 -16.30
C SER A 80 -6.64 -1.39 -15.67
N GLU A 81 -7.71 -0.93 -16.29
CA GLU A 81 -8.56 0.19 -15.90
C GLU A 81 -9.12 0.01 -14.49
N TYR A 82 -9.52 -1.22 -14.13
CA TYR A 82 -9.97 -1.55 -12.79
C TYR A 82 -8.91 -1.26 -11.72
N TYR A 83 -7.64 -1.56 -11.98
CA TYR A 83 -6.59 -1.34 -10.99
C TYR A 83 -6.10 0.11 -10.93
N MET A 84 -6.32 0.90 -11.98
CA MET A 84 -5.93 2.31 -12.00
C MET A 84 -6.74 3.18 -11.02
N GLN A 85 -7.87 2.70 -10.51
CA GLN A 85 -8.65 3.40 -9.49
C GLN A 85 -7.96 3.44 -8.12
N PHE A 86 -7.01 2.54 -7.85
CA PHE A 86 -6.29 2.48 -6.59
C PHE A 86 -5.09 3.44 -6.62
N LYS A 87 -5.13 4.48 -5.78
CA LYS A 87 -4.16 5.60 -5.84
C LYS A 87 -2.72 5.15 -5.61
N THR A 88 -2.48 4.36 -4.57
CA THR A 88 -1.12 3.99 -4.15
C THR A 88 -0.66 2.67 -4.80
N PRO A 89 0.64 2.50 -5.09
CA PRO A 89 1.16 1.28 -5.67
C PRO A 89 1.01 0.06 -4.75
N GLU A 90 1.05 0.23 -3.43
CA GLU A 90 0.83 -0.83 -2.45
C GLU A 90 -0.57 -1.39 -2.56
N LEU A 91 -1.58 -0.50 -2.63
CA LEU A 91 -2.96 -0.92 -2.75
C LEU A 91 -3.24 -1.55 -4.12
N ARG A 92 -2.63 -1.05 -5.20
CA ARG A 92 -2.68 -1.69 -6.52
C ARG A 92 -2.12 -3.10 -6.49
N LEU A 93 -0.92 -3.27 -5.94
CA LEU A 93 -0.31 -4.58 -5.78
C LEU A 93 -1.18 -5.50 -4.92
N ALA A 94 -1.69 -5.02 -3.79
CA ALA A 94 -2.57 -5.79 -2.92
C ALA A 94 -3.81 -6.31 -3.67
N GLN A 95 -4.44 -5.45 -4.47
CA GLN A 95 -5.63 -5.81 -5.24
C GLN A 95 -5.31 -6.84 -6.34
N LEU A 96 -4.16 -6.71 -7.01
CA LEU A 96 -3.67 -7.71 -7.96
C LEU A 96 -3.40 -9.07 -7.28
N MET A 97 -2.96 -9.04 -6.02
CA MET A 97 -2.75 -10.25 -5.21
C MET A 97 -4.04 -10.86 -4.68
N CYS A 98 -5.09 -10.05 -4.43
CA CYS A 98 -6.36 -10.51 -3.89
C CYS A 98 -7.19 -11.25 -4.93
N GLY A 99 -7.96 -12.25 -4.52
CA GLY A 99 -8.81 -13.06 -5.38
C GLY A 99 -8.83 -14.52 -4.93
N THR A 100 -9.63 -15.32 -5.64
CA THR A 100 -9.57 -16.77 -5.54
C THR A 100 -8.70 -17.28 -6.68
N PHE A 101 -7.76 -18.16 -6.39
CA PHE A 101 -6.85 -18.71 -7.39
C PHE A 101 -6.86 -20.23 -7.32
N SER A 102 -6.84 -20.85 -8.48
CA SER A 102 -6.53 -22.28 -8.58
C SER A 102 -5.09 -22.45 -9.05
N CYS A 103 -4.41 -23.43 -8.47
CA CYS A 103 -3.05 -23.80 -8.81
C CYS A 103 -3.05 -24.67 -10.08
N TYR A 104 -2.23 -24.34 -11.09
CA TYR A 104 -2.08 -25.12 -12.31
C TYR A 104 -0.62 -25.49 -12.58
N SER A 105 -0.42 -26.66 -13.17
CA SER A 105 0.86 -27.07 -13.75
C SER A 105 0.99 -26.52 -15.16
N LYS A 106 2.06 -25.77 -15.45
CA LYS A 106 2.36 -25.32 -16.82
C LYS A 106 2.52 -26.48 -17.80
N LYS A 107 3.15 -27.56 -17.33
CA LYS A 107 3.57 -28.67 -18.18
C LYS A 107 2.37 -29.38 -18.80
N THR A 108 1.28 -29.48 -18.06
CA THR A 108 0.06 -30.17 -18.48
C THR A 108 -1.08 -29.22 -18.80
N ASN A 109 -0.95 -27.92 -18.49
CA ASN A 109 -2.02 -26.92 -18.52
C ASN A 109 -3.28 -27.34 -17.72
N ASN A 110 -3.12 -28.29 -16.79
CA ASN A 110 -4.18 -28.83 -15.96
C ASN A 110 -4.02 -28.34 -14.53
N LEU A 111 -5.13 -28.40 -13.77
CA LEU A 111 -5.11 -28.12 -12.33
C LEU A 111 -3.99 -28.93 -11.69
N PHE A 112 -3.25 -28.29 -10.79
CA PHE A 112 -2.22 -28.95 -10.01
C PHE A 112 -2.93 -29.93 -9.08
N ALA A 113 -2.92 -31.19 -9.51
CA ALA A 113 -3.66 -32.23 -8.86
C ALA A 113 -2.80 -32.85 -7.75
N VAL A 114 -3.33 -32.86 -6.54
CA VAL A 114 -2.75 -33.54 -5.37
C VAL A 114 -3.59 -34.77 -5.05
N ASN A 115 -3.10 -35.64 -4.15
CA ASN A 115 -3.82 -36.85 -3.75
C ASN A 115 -4.21 -37.75 -4.96
N ASN A 116 -3.22 -38.08 -5.82
CA ASN A 116 -3.41 -38.92 -7.01
C ASN A 116 -4.49 -38.43 -7.99
N GLY A 117 -4.58 -37.11 -8.19
CA GLY A 117 -5.54 -36.54 -9.14
C GLY A 117 -6.91 -36.22 -8.54
N LYS A 118 -7.15 -36.55 -7.27
CA LYS A 118 -8.45 -36.36 -6.62
C LYS A 118 -8.64 -34.95 -6.09
N ASP A 119 -7.57 -34.24 -5.78
CA ASP A 119 -7.64 -32.94 -5.14
C ASP A 119 -6.98 -31.84 -5.98
N SER A 120 -7.44 -30.61 -5.81
CA SER A 120 -6.78 -29.41 -6.32
C SER A 120 -6.48 -28.46 -5.17
N ILE A 121 -5.44 -27.63 -5.34
CA ILE A 121 -5.11 -26.57 -4.39
C ILE A 121 -5.80 -25.28 -4.82
N ILE A 122 -6.58 -24.71 -3.89
CA ILE A 122 -7.24 -23.41 -4.04
C ILE A 122 -6.60 -22.45 -3.06
N ALA A 123 -6.20 -21.27 -3.54
CA ALA A 123 -5.67 -20.19 -2.73
C ALA A 123 -6.67 -19.03 -2.68
N PHE A 124 -7.05 -18.62 -1.47
CA PHE A 124 -7.85 -17.44 -1.20
C PHE A 124 -6.93 -16.33 -0.73
N THR A 125 -7.03 -15.17 -1.36
CA THR A 125 -6.26 -13.99 -0.97
C THR A 125 -7.19 -12.81 -0.82
N VAL A 126 -7.16 -12.13 0.33
CA VAL A 126 -8.05 -11.01 0.63
C VAL A 126 -7.30 -9.88 1.33
N LEU A 127 -7.76 -8.64 1.10
CA LEU A 127 -7.28 -7.47 1.81
C LEU A 127 -7.80 -7.52 3.25
N VAL A 128 -6.96 -7.16 4.22
CA VAL A 128 -7.33 -7.19 5.65
C VAL A 128 -6.92 -5.89 6.34
N GLY A 129 -7.70 -5.48 7.34
CA GLY A 129 -7.52 -4.20 8.02
C GLY A 129 -7.91 -2.99 7.16
N ASP A 130 -7.75 -1.80 7.73
CA ASP A 130 -7.92 -0.53 7.01
C ASP A 130 -6.56 -0.07 6.48
N PRO A 131 -6.36 0.05 5.15
CA PRO A 131 -5.11 0.53 4.56
C PRO A 131 -4.62 1.89 5.11
N ASN A 132 -5.54 2.75 5.54
CA ASN A 132 -5.21 4.08 6.06
C ASN A 132 -4.77 4.06 7.53
N ILE A 133 -5.12 3.01 8.27
CA ILE A 133 -4.83 2.89 9.72
C ILE A 133 -3.71 1.88 9.95
N ASN A 134 -3.83 0.69 9.36
CA ASN A 134 -2.95 -0.45 9.60
C ASN A 134 -1.83 -0.55 8.56
N GLY A 135 -1.90 0.23 7.48
CA GLY A 135 -1.12 0.01 6.26
C GLY A 135 -1.74 -1.09 5.38
N THR A 136 -1.10 -1.39 4.26
CA THR A 136 -1.65 -2.34 3.29
C THR A 136 -1.32 -3.78 3.68
N TRP A 137 -2.33 -4.55 4.06
CA TRP A 137 -2.19 -5.96 4.44
C TRP A 137 -3.03 -6.89 3.57
N VAL A 138 -2.45 -8.04 3.29
CA VAL A 138 -3.06 -9.13 2.52
C VAL A 138 -3.00 -10.42 3.33
N TYR A 139 -4.13 -11.08 3.50
CA TYR A 139 -4.23 -12.42 4.06
C TYR A 139 -4.30 -13.45 2.93
N LYS A 140 -3.56 -14.55 3.08
CA LYS A 140 -3.53 -15.69 2.16
C LYS A 140 -3.84 -16.97 2.92
N GLU A 141 -4.74 -17.77 2.38
CA GLU A 141 -5.05 -19.12 2.85
C GLU A 141 -5.07 -20.07 1.65
N SER A 142 -4.38 -21.20 1.72
CA SER A 142 -4.55 -22.27 0.74
C SER A 142 -5.18 -23.49 1.36
N VAL A 143 -6.06 -24.15 0.61
CA VAL A 143 -6.80 -25.33 1.02
C VAL A 143 -6.72 -26.40 -0.07
N MET A 144 -6.93 -27.65 0.33
CA MET A 144 -7.25 -28.72 -0.60
C MET A 144 -8.76 -28.71 -0.87
N SER A 145 -9.17 -28.93 -2.11
CA SER A 145 -10.59 -28.87 -2.49
C SER A 145 -11.49 -29.81 -1.68
N HIS A 146 -11.04 -31.02 -1.32
CA HIS A 146 -11.83 -31.95 -0.48
C HIS A 146 -11.72 -31.68 1.03
N PHE A 147 -10.77 -30.86 1.47
CA PHE A 147 -10.60 -30.48 2.89
C PHE A 147 -10.56 -28.96 3.06
N PRO A 148 -11.60 -28.24 2.60
CA PRO A 148 -11.62 -26.78 2.62
C PRO A 148 -11.62 -26.22 4.03
N GLU A 149 -12.04 -27.02 5.00
CA GLU A 149 -11.92 -26.65 6.39
C GLU A 149 -10.47 -26.59 6.79
N LYS A 150 -9.57 -27.54 6.46
CA LYS A 150 -8.17 -27.56 6.98
C LYS A 150 -7.20 -26.84 6.03
N PRO A 151 -6.80 -25.58 6.32
CA PRO A 151 -5.86 -24.89 5.45
C PRO A 151 -4.48 -25.56 5.48
N LEU A 152 -3.89 -25.68 4.29
CA LEU A 152 -2.51 -26.13 4.08
C LEU A 152 -1.51 -25.12 4.64
N PHE A 153 -1.77 -23.84 4.39
CA PHE A 153 -0.98 -22.74 4.93
C PHE A 153 -1.84 -21.50 5.08
N GLN A 154 -1.41 -20.64 5.99
CA GLN A 154 -1.95 -19.30 6.18
C GLN A 154 -0.82 -18.31 6.35
N LEU A 155 -0.97 -17.14 5.74
CA LEU A 155 0.05 -16.11 5.73
C LEU A 155 -0.57 -14.73 5.71
N PHE A 156 0.06 -13.80 6.41
CA PHE A 156 -0.21 -12.38 6.32
C PHE A 156 0.96 -11.68 5.65
N GLN A 157 0.67 -10.75 4.77
CA GLN A 157 1.66 -10.02 3.99
C GLN A 157 1.42 -8.53 4.18
N GLN A 158 2.40 -7.83 4.78
CA GLN A 158 2.40 -6.38 4.85
C GLN A 158 3.16 -5.83 3.64
N ILE A 159 2.53 -4.95 2.87
CA ILE A 159 3.14 -4.30 1.71
C ILE A 159 3.54 -2.89 2.10
N LYS A 160 4.82 -2.56 1.94
CA LYS A 160 5.36 -1.21 2.16
C LYS A 160 6.00 -0.68 0.89
N GLN A 161 5.79 0.60 0.60
CA GLN A 161 6.51 1.28 -0.45
C GLN A 161 7.83 1.82 0.07
N GLU A 162 8.94 1.46 -0.59
CA GLU A 162 10.27 1.98 -0.30
C GLU A 162 10.62 3.16 -1.22
N SER A 163 10.14 3.13 -2.46
CA SER A 163 10.33 4.19 -3.45
C SER A 163 9.18 4.21 -4.47
N PRO A 164 9.09 5.19 -5.39
CA PRO A 164 8.02 5.27 -6.40
C PRO A 164 7.80 3.99 -7.22
N ASP A 165 8.86 3.18 -7.39
CA ASP A 165 8.85 1.93 -8.17
C ASP A 165 9.31 0.71 -7.37
N SER A 166 9.57 0.86 -6.07
CA SER A 166 10.07 -0.21 -5.18
C SER A 166 9.12 -0.44 -4.02
N LEU A 167 8.74 -1.69 -3.80
CA LEU A 167 7.94 -2.13 -2.67
C LEU A 167 8.61 -3.33 -1.99
N THR A 168 8.32 -3.50 -0.72
CA THR A 168 8.73 -4.64 0.09
C THR A 168 7.51 -5.34 0.64
N ILE A 169 7.46 -6.66 0.55
CA ILE A 169 6.46 -7.49 1.22
C ILE A 169 7.13 -8.17 2.41
N TYR A 170 6.59 -7.94 3.60
CA TYR A 170 6.98 -8.62 4.84
C TYR A 170 5.98 -9.72 5.14
N GLU A 171 6.48 -10.93 5.37
CA GLU A 171 5.64 -12.11 5.57
C GLU A 171 5.54 -12.49 7.05
N TYR A 172 4.31 -12.74 7.50
CA TYR A 172 3.97 -13.09 8.87
C TYR A 172 3.07 -14.31 8.92
N LYS A 173 3.19 -15.08 10.00
CA LYS A 173 2.30 -16.21 10.32
C LYS A 173 1.58 -15.96 11.65
N PRO A 174 0.39 -16.54 11.86
CA PRO A 174 -0.24 -16.55 13.18
C PRO A 174 0.68 -17.14 14.25
N LYS A 175 0.65 -16.57 15.47
CA LYS A 175 1.35 -17.08 16.66
C LYS A 175 0.81 -18.45 17.07
N ASP A 176 -0.51 -18.57 17.13
CA ASP A 176 -1.19 -19.77 17.59
C ASP A 176 -1.62 -20.66 16.41
N LYS A 177 -1.30 -21.95 16.51
CA LYS A 177 -1.67 -22.99 15.53
C LYS A 177 -3.13 -23.42 15.64
N GLU A 178 -3.82 -23.16 16.75
CA GLU A 178 -5.26 -23.45 16.90
C GLU A 178 -6.16 -22.47 16.13
N ASN A 179 -5.56 -21.50 15.45
CA ASN A 179 -6.03 -20.98 14.16
C ASN A 179 -7.28 -20.10 14.20
N SER A 180 -7.13 -18.93 14.81
CA SER A 180 -8.17 -17.92 14.93
C SER A 180 -8.54 -17.22 13.59
N TYR A 181 -7.75 -17.45 12.53
CA TYR A 181 -7.89 -16.87 11.20
C TYR A 181 -8.40 -17.86 10.14
N ARG A 182 -8.71 -19.11 10.53
CA ARG A 182 -9.24 -20.13 9.62
C ARG A 182 -10.52 -19.69 8.91
N GLY A 183 -10.54 -19.79 7.58
CA GLY A 183 -11.67 -19.37 6.76
C GLY A 183 -11.96 -17.87 6.87
N TYR A 184 -10.94 -17.05 7.07
CA TYR A 184 -11.08 -15.59 7.20
C TYR A 184 -11.87 -14.98 6.01
N GLN A 185 -11.67 -15.50 4.81
CA GLN A 185 -12.40 -15.14 3.59
C GLN A 185 -13.92 -15.39 3.68
N ARG A 186 -14.37 -16.31 4.54
CA ARG A 186 -15.79 -16.66 4.72
C ARG A 186 -16.44 -15.89 5.87
N LYS A 187 -15.66 -15.30 6.77
CA LYS A 187 -16.15 -14.58 7.94
C LYS A 187 -16.19 -13.08 7.60
N LYS A 188 -17.35 -12.45 7.73
CA LYS A 188 -17.46 -10.99 7.62
C LYS A 188 -16.59 -10.36 8.71
N THR A 189 -15.45 -9.82 8.30
CA THR A 189 -14.64 -8.80 9.00
C THR A 189 -14.29 -9.13 10.47
N ARG A 190 -13.31 -10.02 10.68
CA ARG A 190 -12.52 -9.97 11.92
C ARG A 190 -11.40 -8.93 11.72
N PRO A 191 -11.24 -7.92 12.58
CA PRO A 191 -10.09 -7.02 12.46
C PRO A 191 -8.78 -7.82 12.58
N ILE A 192 -7.79 -7.46 11.78
CA ILE A 192 -6.43 -8.01 11.91
C ILE A 192 -5.84 -7.53 13.24
N ASP A 193 -5.35 -8.46 14.06
CA ASP A 193 -4.53 -8.13 15.22
C ASP A 193 -3.07 -8.43 14.89
N ILE A 194 -2.28 -7.36 14.69
CA ILE A 194 -0.86 -7.48 14.34
C ILE A 194 -0.08 -8.11 15.50
N ALA A 195 -0.56 -7.95 16.75
CA ALA A 195 0.09 -8.56 17.91
C ALA A 195 -0.02 -10.09 17.90
N ASP A 196 -0.98 -10.67 17.16
CA ASP A 196 -1.14 -12.12 17.00
C ASP A 196 -0.23 -12.70 15.90
N LEU A 197 0.61 -11.88 15.27
CA LEU A 197 1.44 -12.28 14.15
C LEU A 197 2.93 -12.39 14.55
N VAL A 198 3.63 -13.31 13.92
CA VAL A 198 5.09 -13.49 14.03
C VAL A 198 5.71 -13.41 12.66
N SER A 199 6.77 -12.59 12.54
CA SER A 199 7.57 -12.49 11.32
C SER A 199 8.12 -13.87 10.93
N THR A 200 8.03 -14.19 9.65
CA THR A 200 8.70 -15.36 9.08
C THR A 200 10.15 -15.08 8.72
N ASN A 201 10.59 -13.82 8.83
CA ASN A 201 11.85 -13.28 8.32
C ASN A 201 12.02 -13.41 6.79
N CYS A 202 10.97 -13.83 6.08
CA CYS A 202 10.91 -13.76 4.63
C CYS A 202 10.52 -12.34 4.22
N VAL A 203 11.37 -11.75 3.39
CA VAL A 203 11.18 -10.42 2.82
C VAL A 203 11.22 -10.57 1.30
N VAL A 204 10.22 -10.00 0.62
CA VAL A 204 10.11 -10.09 -0.83
C VAL A 204 10.22 -8.70 -1.43
N GLY A 205 11.26 -8.49 -2.24
CA GLY A 205 11.40 -7.27 -3.02
C GLY A 205 10.46 -7.29 -4.22
N VAL A 206 9.76 -6.19 -4.45
CA VAL A 206 8.84 -6.03 -5.58
C VAL A 206 9.14 -4.74 -6.32
N ARG A 207 9.31 -4.84 -7.64
CA ARG A 207 9.52 -3.71 -8.52
C ARG A 207 8.27 -3.47 -9.37
N LYS A 208 7.82 -2.21 -9.40
CA LYS A 208 6.78 -1.77 -10.34
C LYS A 208 7.38 -1.76 -11.75
N SER A 209 6.83 -2.56 -12.65
CA SER A 209 7.24 -2.61 -14.06
C SER A 209 6.37 -1.68 -14.91
N THR A 210 5.07 -1.66 -14.65
CA THR A 210 4.11 -0.70 -15.22
C THR A 210 3.12 -0.28 -14.12
N GLN A 211 2.17 0.61 -14.42
CA GLN A 211 1.17 1.03 -13.42
C GLN A 211 0.29 -0.12 -12.90
N THR A 212 0.16 -1.21 -13.67
CA THR A 212 -0.67 -2.39 -13.36
C THR A 212 0.11 -3.71 -13.41
N ARG A 213 1.44 -3.66 -13.47
CA ARG A 213 2.30 -4.84 -13.48
C ARG A 213 3.43 -4.70 -12.47
N PHE A 214 3.57 -5.71 -11.63
CA PHE A 214 4.59 -5.79 -10.60
C PHE A 214 5.38 -7.08 -10.74
N LEU A 215 6.69 -6.99 -10.54
CA LEU A 215 7.61 -8.12 -10.60
C LEU A 215 8.24 -8.29 -9.23
N SER A 216 8.08 -9.44 -8.61
CA SER A 216 8.78 -9.76 -7.36
C SER A 216 9.89 -10.76 -7.58
N SER A 217 10.93 -10.61 -6.76
CA SER A 217 11.95 -11.63 -6.56
C SER A 217 12.04 -11.82 -5.05
N VAL A 218 11.78 -13.03 -4.58
CA VAL A 218 12.13 -13.40 -3.21
C VAL A 218 13.63 -13.61 -3.21
N ASP A 219 14.34 -12.81 -2.40
CA ASP A 219 15.73 -13.10 -2.08
C ASP A 219 15.74 -14.40 -1.27
N MET A 220 16.10 -15.47 -1.98
CA MET A 220 16.50 -16.78 -1.50
C MET A 220 16.13 -17.13 -0.06
N CYS A 221 15.02 -17.84 0.12
CA CYS A 221 14.71 -18.46 1.40
C CYS A 221 15.45 -19.79 1.52
N GLU A 222 16.25 -19.95 2.58
CA GLU A 222 16.80 -21.25 2.95
C GLU A 222 15.65 -22.16 3.40
N ARG A 223 15.43 -23.26 2.67
CA ARG A 223 14.53 -24.33 3.11
C ARG A 223 15.37 -25.46 3.65
N LYS A 224 15.21 -25.75 4.94
CA LYS A 224 15.73 -26.98 5.54
C LYS A 224 14.77 -28.12 5.19
N ALA A 225 15.15 -28.99 4.27
CA ALA A 225 14.40 -30.19 3.94
C ALA A 225 15.24 -31.41 4.32
N ALA A 226 14.78 -32.16 5.32
CA ALA A 226 15.24 -33.52 5.65
C ALA A 226 16.77 -33.73 5.49
N ASP A 227 17.57 -32.89 6.15
CA ASP A 227 19.04 -32.95 6.22
C ASP A 227 19.85 -32.26 5.11
N LYS A 228 19.20 -31.55 4.17
CA LYS A 228 19.89 -30.72 3.17
C LYS A 228 19.32 -29.30 3.15
N SER A 229 20.19 -28.29 3.13
CA SER A 229 19.80 -26.91 2.85
C SER A 229 19.61 -26.75 1.34
N GLN A 230 18.40 -26.37 0.94
CA GLN A 230 18.09 -25.99 -0.43
C GLN A 230 17.81 -24.50 -0.47
N TRP A 231 18.35 -23.83 -1.48
CA TRP A 231 17.99 -22.46 -1.75
C TRP A 231 16.93 -22.39 -2.82
N THR A 232 15.96 -21.51 -2.61
CA THR A 232 14.84 -21.33 -3.52
C THR A 232 14.73 -19.88 -3.95
N GLU A 233 14.82 -19.61 -5.24
CA GLU A 233 14.49 -18.29 -5.83
C GLU A 233 13.05 -18.37 -6.34
N LEU A 234 12.17 -17.52 -5.82
CA LEU A 234 10.81 -17.40 -6.30
C LEU A 234 10.63 -16.04 -6.98
N LYS A 235 10.34 -16.06 -8.28
CA LYS A 235 9.95 -14.88 -9.05
C LYS A 235 8.46 -14.89 -9.26
N ALA A 236 7.81 -13.74 -9.08
CA ALA A 236 6.40 -13.58 -9.39
C ALA A 236 6.18 -12.39 -10.34
N SER A 237 5.23 -12.52 -11.26
CA SER A 237 4.65 -11.38 -11.99
C SER A 237 3.18 -11.28 -11.59
N TYR A 238 2.79 -10.12 -11.10
CA TYR A 238 1.41 -9.77 -10.78
C TYR A 238 0.87 -8.86 -11.89
N ASP A 239 -0.21 -9.28 -12.53
CA ASP A 239 -0.90 -8.53 -13.57
C ASP A 239 -2.42 -8.78 -13.49
N PRO A 240 -3.25 -7.99 -14.20
CA PRO A 240 -4.70 -8.15 -14.14
C PRO A 240 -5.22 -9.55 -14.49
N LYS A 241 -4.47 -10.32 -15.30
CA LYS A 241 -4.85 -11.67 -15.74
C LYS A 241 -4.52 -12.74 -14.69
N GLY A 242 -3.61 -12.46 -13.75
CA GLY A 242 -3.31 -13.35 -12.64
C GLY A 242 -1.88 -13.22 -12.11
N ILE A 243 -1.43 -14.31 -11.47
CA ILE A 243 -0.11 -14.39 -10.84
C ILE A 243 0.69 -15.49 -11.51
N ASN A 244 1.82 -15.12 -12.11
CA ASN A 244 2.75 -16.04 -12.73
C ASN A 244 3.93 -16.27 -11.79
N LEU A 245 4.14 -17.50 -11.30
CA LEU A 245 5.29 -17.84 -10.46
C LEU A 245 6.31 -18.69 -11.21
N GLN A 246 7.58 -18.36 -11.01
CA GLN A 246 8.73 -19.17 -11.39
C GLN A 246 9.53 -19.47 -10.13
N LEU A 247 9.57 -20.74 -9.73
CA LEU A 247 10.38 -21.24 -8.63
C LEU A 247 11.62 -21.94 -9.21
N ARG A 248 12.80 -21.46 -8.83
CA ARG A 248 14.08 -22.11 -9.12
C ARG A 248 14.65 -22.70 -7.83
N VAL A 249 15.06 -23.95 -7.89
CA VAL A 249 15.65 -24.67 -6.75
C VAL A 249 17.13 -24.94 -7.04
N TYR A 250 18.00 -24.59 -6.08
CA TYR A 250 19.44 -24.77 -6.16
C TYR A 250 19.93 -25.80 -5.16
N SER A 251 20.78 -26.72 -5.63
CA SER A 251 21.38 -27.79 -4.84
C SER A 251 22.75 -27.35 -4.31
N GLY A 252 22.80 -26.63 -3.18
CA GLY A 252 24.06 -26.26 -2.52
C GLY A 252 24.12 -24.80 -2.04
N PRO A 253 25.07 -24.46 -1.14
CA PRO A 253 25.17 -23.14 -0.52
C PRO A 253 25.59 -22.02 -1.48
N ASP A 254 26.24 -22.37 -2.60
CA ASP A 254 26.71 -21.43 -3.61
C ASP A 254 25.81 -21.48 -4.86
N LYS A 255 25.26 -20.31 -5.23
CA LYS A 255 24.33 -20.09 -6.35
C LYS A 255 24.96 -20.41 -7.70
N THR A 256 26.28 -20.29 -7.80
CA THR A 256 27.04 -20.37 -9.07
C THR A 256 27.51 -21.79 -9.39
N VAL A 257 27.59 -22.66 -8.38
CA VAL A 257 28.10 -24.04 -8.48
C VAL A 257 26.94 -25.06 -8.48
N ALA A 258 25.69 -24.59 -8.54
CA ALA A 258 24.53 -25.47 -8.59
C ALA A 258 24.59 -26.35 -9.85
N SER A 259 24.94 -27.61 -9.65
CA SER A 259 25.06 -28.61 -10.73
C SER A 259 23.72 -28.99 -11.36
N MET A 260 22.60 -28.61 -10.71
CA MET A 260 21.25 -28.86 -11.19
C MET A 260 20.30 -27.77 -10.71
N ILE A 261 19.63 -27.10 -11.65
CA ILE A 261 18.54 -26.15 -11.40
C ILE A 261 17.23 -26.85 -11.75
N THR A 262 16.33 -26.97 -10.78
CA THR A 262 14.96 -27.44 -11.07
C THR A 262 14.04 -26.24 -11.15
N ASP A 263 13.49 -25.99 -12.34
CA ASP A 263 12.51 -24.95 -12.58
C ASP A 263 11.10 -25.55 -12.44
N SER A 264 10.33 -25.03 -11.50
CA SER A 264 8.91 -25.32 -11.38
C SER A 264 8.13 -24.04 -11.59
N TRP A 265 7.13 -24.13 -12.46
CA TRP A 265 6.26 -22.99 -12.76
C TRP A 265 4.89 -23.28 -12.19
N ILE A 266 4.52 -22.52 -11.17
CA ILE A 266 3.22 -22.60 -10.52
C ILE A 266 2.41 -21.40 -11.00
N PHE A 267 1.27 -21.67 -11.66
CA PHE A 267 0.38 -20.62 -12.11
C PHE A 267 -0.81 -20.55 -11.19
N PHE A 268 -1.07 -19.36 -10.68
CA PHE A 268 -2.30 -19.04 -9.97
C PHE A 268 -3.18 -18.27 -10.93
N ARG A 269 -4.12 -18.99 -11.55
CA ARG A 269 -5.14 -18.35 -12.39
C ARG A 269 -6.25 -17.84 -11.49
N ARG A 270 -6.60 -16.57 -11.65
CA ARG A 270 -7.74 -15.94 -10.97
C ARG A 270 -9.03 -16.64 -11.44
N LEU A 271 -9.82 -17.12 -10.48
CA LEU A 271 -11.17 -17.61 -10.70
C LEU A 271 -12.13 -16.42 -10.65
N GLU A 272 -13.05 -16.35 -11.61
CA GLU A 272 -14.13 -15.35 -11.66
C GLU A 272 -15.26 -15.70 -10.67
#